data_AF-A0A8T5KCM1-F1
#
_entry.id   AF-A0A8T5KCM1-F1
#
_cell.length_a   1.000
_cell.length_b   1.000
_cell.length_c   1.000
_cell.angle_alpha   90.00
_cell.angle_beta   90.00
_cell.angle_gamma   90.00
#
_symmetry.space_group_name_H-M   'P 1'
#
loop_
_entity.id
_entity.type
_entity.pdbx_description
1 polymer ?
#
loop_
_entity_poly.entity_id
_entity_poly.type
_entity_poly.pdbx_seq_one_letter_code
_entity_poly.pdbx_strand_id
1 'polypeptide(L)'
;MSIERKVTYWEKAGKEHTEKTLVIARDAAKERGIDTVLISSTTGYTAEKAVEVFKGSGLKLVVVTHSTGYRTKGVQMMTDKTRAKLNAAGCEVVTCTDVLTGAVGVGVGRQRPGKSDPQ
;
A
#
# COMPACT_ATOMS: atom_id res chain seq x y z
N MET A 1 7.36 -14.19 31.55
CA MET A 1 7.80 -12.97 30.85
C MET A 1 6.57 -12.25 30.33
N SER A 2 6.38 -10.98 30.67
CA SER A 2 5.35 -10.12 30.08
C SER A 2 5.95 -9.32 28.92
N ILE A 3 5.17 -9.10 27.87
CA ILE A 3 5.54 -8.23 26.74
C ILE A 3 4.52 -7.08 26.74
N GLU A 4 5.00 -5.85 26.87
CA GLU A 4 4.17 -4.66 26.77
C GLU A 4 4.28 -4.05 25.37
N ARG A 5 3.18 -3.48 24.87
CA ARG A 5 3.12 -2.84 23.55
C ARG A 5 2.23 -1.60 23.57
N LYS A 6 2.68 -0.56 22.88
CA LYS A 6 1.89 0.64 22.62
C LYS A 6 0.99 0.44 21.41
N VAL A 7 -0.29 0.77 21.54
CA VAL A 7 -1.26 0.83 20.43
C VAL A 7 -1.81 2.25 20.35
N THR A 8 -1.99 2.76 19.14
CA THR A 8 -2.59 4.07 18.89
C THR A 8 -3.86 3.88 18.07
N TYR A 9 -4.96 4.47 18.53
CA TYR A 9 -6.24 4.48 17.82
C TYR A 9 -6.49 5.87 17.23
N TRP A 10 -6.93 5.90 15.98
CA TRP A 10 -7.49 7.09 15.36
C TRP A 10 -9.00 7.03 15.47
N GLU A 11 -9.63 8.10 15.92
CA GLU A 11 -11.10 8.16 16.02
C GLU A 11 -11.78 8.08 14.65
N LYS A 12 -11.09 8.55 13.60
CA LYS A 12 -11.59 8.59 12.23
C LYS A 12 -10.53 8.05 11.28
N ALA A 13 -10.99 7.53 10.14
CA ALA A 13 -10.12 7.22 9.02
C ALA A 13 -9.77 8.50 8.27
N GLY A 14 -8.55 8.61 7.75
CA GLY A 14 -8.12 9.83 7.09
C GLY A 14 -6.68 9.85 6.63
N LYS A 15 -6.42 10.68 5.62
CA LYS A 15 -5.09 10.89 5.03
C LYS A 15 -4.18 11.68 5.97
N GLU A 16 -4.75 12.50 6.84
CA GLU A 16 -4.09 13.26 7.90
C GLU A 16 -3.29 12.38 8.87
N HIS A 17 -3.63 11.09 8.99
CA HIS A 17 -2.92 10.15 9.88
C HIS A 17 -1.71 9.49 9.24
N THR A 18 -1.45 9.72 7.94
CA THR A 18 -0.42 9.00 7.18
C THR A 18 0.95 9.14 7.81
N GLU A 19 1.41 10.36 8.05
CA GLU A 19 2.77 10.62 8.53
C GLU A 19 2.99 10.05 9.94
N LYS A 20 2.04 10.26 10.85
CA LYS A 20 2.13 9.72 12.21
C LYS A 20 2.06 8.19 12.23
N THR A 21 1.28 7.58 11.34
CA THR A 21 1.22 6.12 11.20
C THR A 21 2.54 5.54 10.69
N LEU A 22 3.20 6.22 9.73
CA LEU A 22 4.52 5.83 9.23
C LEU A 22 5.59 5.90 10.33
N VAL A 23 5.56 6.93 11.17
CA VAL A 23 6.48 7.06 12.32
C VAL A 23 6.26 5.91 13.31
N ILE A 24 5.01 5.62 13.68
CA ILE A 24 4.67 4.51 14.58
C ILE A 24 5.17 3.17 14.00
N ALA A 25 4.96 2.95 12.70
CA ALA A 25 5.40 1.73 12.03
C ALA A 25 6.94 1.59 12.01
N ARG A 26 7.66 2.68 11.72
CA ARG A 26 9.13 2.71 11.76
C ARG A 26 9.67 2.35 13.13
N ASP A 27 9.14 2.98 14.18
CA ASP A 27 9.61 2.79 15.54
C ASP A 27 9.33 1.36 16.01
N ALA A 28 8.14 0.82 15.68
CA ALA A 28 7.80 -0.57 15.94
C ALA A 28 8.69 -1.57 15.16
N ALA A 29 9.05 -1.27 13.91
CA ALA A 29 9.97 -2.10 13.13
C ALA A 29 11.35 -2.18 13.79
N LYS A 30 11.88 -1.02 14.22
CA LYS A 30 13.16 -0.94 14.95
C LYS A 30 13.13 -1.69 16.27
N GLU A 31 12.09 -1.49 17.08
CA GLU A 31 11.92 -2.17 18.38
C GLU A 31 11.88 -3.70 18.23
N ARG A 32 11.36 -4.19 17.10
CA ARG A 32 11.20 -5.61 16.82
C ARG A 32 12.34 -6.25 16.03
N GLY A 33 13.35 -5.47 15.64
CA GLY A 33 14.43 -5.95 14.77
C GLY A 33 13.94 -6.38 13.39
N ILE A 34 12.86 -5.77 12.89
CA ILE A 34 12.36 -6.00 11.54
C ILE A 34 13.21 -5.17 10.57
N ASP A 35 13.62 -5.77 9.45
CA ASP A 35 14.44 -5.12 8.43
C ASP A 35 13.62 -4.49 7.28
N THR A 36 12.40 -4.98 7.05
CA THR A 36 11.61 -4.67 5.85
C THR A 36 10.22 -4.16 6.22
N VAL A 37 9.81 -3.07 5.58
CA VAL A 37 8.48 -2.47 5.76
C VAL A 37 7.75 -2.39 4.42
N LEU A 38 6.55 -2.97 4.40
CA LEU A 38 5.64 -2.93 3.25
C LEU A 38 4.74 -1.70 3.35
N ILE A 39 4.67 -0.91 2.26
CA ILE A 39 3.89 0.31 2.17
C ILE A 39 2.85 0.17 1.06
N SER A 40 1.56 0.14 1.41
CA SER A 40 0.49 0.23 0.42
C SER A 40 0.40 1.66 -0.13
N SER A 41 0.54 1.83 -1.44
CA SER A 41 0.40 3.14 -2.08
C SER A 41 -0.16 3.06 -3.49
N THR A 42 -1.36 3.60 -3.67
CA THR A 42 -2.07 3.58 -4.94
C THR A 42 -1.48 4.54 -5.97
N THR A 43 -1.28 5.80 -5.60
CA THR A 43 -0.75 6.87 -6.50
C THR A 43 0.72 7.20 -6.21
N GLY A 44 1.27 6.67 -5.11
CA GLY A 44 2.59 6.98 -4.60
C GLY A 44 2.64 8.02 -3.48
N TYR A 45 1.53 8.71 -3.16
CA TYR A 45 1.50 9.71 -2.09
C TYR A 45 2.07 9.19 -0.75
N THR A 46 1.60 8.04 -0.30
CA THR A 46 2.06 7.42 0.96
C THR A 46 3.51 6.99 0.87
N ALA A 47 3.94 6.47 -0.28
CA ALA A 47 5.31 6.02 -0.50
C ALA A 47 6.31 7.18 -0.50
N GLU A 48 5.96 8.31 -1.12
CA GLU A 48 6.80 9.52 -1.08
C GLU A 48 6.99 10.02 0.36
N LYS A 49 5.93 10.00 1.18
CA LYS A 49 6.04 10.32 2.62
C LYS A 49 6.84 9.28 3.40
N ALA A 50 6.72 8.00 3.04
CA ALA A 50 7.46 6.93 3.68
C ALA A 50 8.98 7.08 3.45
N VAL A 51 9.41 7.42 2.23
CA VAL A 51 10.83 7.69 1.94
C VAL A 51 11.43 8.70 2.92
N GLU A 52 10.72 9.81 3.17
CA GLU A 52 11.20 10.86 4.09
C GLU A 52 11.20 10.38 5.55
N VAL A 53 10.13 9.73 6.01
CA VAL A 53 10.00 9.27 7.42
C VAL A 53 11.01 8.18 7.78
N PHE A 54 11.33 7.31 6.82
CA PHE A 54 12.23 6.17 6.98
C PHE A 54 13.67 6.47 6.54
N LYS A 55 13.96 7.70 6.10
CA LYS A 55 15.31 8.12 5.73
C LYS A 55 16.30 7.88 6.86
N GLY A 56 17.42 7.24 6.56
CA GLY A 56 18.46 6.91 7.54
C GLY A 56 18.05 5.85 8.57
N SER A 57 16.90 5.18 8.40
CA SER A 57 16.48 4.11 9.33
C SER A 57 17.19 2.77 9.09
N GLY A 58 17.79 2.57 7.92
CA GLY A 58 18.36 1.28 7.50
C GLY A 58 17.31 0.24 7.08
N LEU A 59 16.02 0.58 7.14
CA LEU A 59 14.92 -0.33 6.78
C LEU A 59 14.74 -0.39 5.26
N LYS A 60 14.53 -1.60 4.73
CA LYS A 60 14.13 -1.82 3.33
C LYS A 60 12.66 -1.45 3.16
N LEU A 61 12.36 -0.60 2.18
CA LEU A 61 11.00 -0.23 1.85
C LEU A 61 10.53 -0.96 0.59
N VAL A 62 9.39 -1.64 0.70
CA VAL A 62 8.70 -2.27 -0.42
C VAL A 62 7.34 -1.61 -0.59
N VAL A 63 7.16 -0.89 -1.70
CA VAL A 63 5.93 -0.20 -2.05
C VAL A 63 5.05 -1.13 -2.87
N VAL A 64 3.86 -1.43 -2.37
CA VAL A 64 2.87 -2.26 -3.05
C VAL A 64 1.81 -1.35 -3.66
N THR A 65 1.72 -1.35 -4.99
CA THR A 65 0.69 -0.61 -5.73
C THR A 65 -0.52 -1.49 -6.00
N HIS A 66 -1.63 -0.89 -6.41
CA HIS A 66 -2.76 -1.65 -6.95
C HIS A 66 -2.41 -2.35 -8.26
N SER A 67 -3.16 -3.41 -8.56
CA SER A 67 -3.21 -4.04 -9.87
C SER A 67 -3.48 -3.03 -11.01
N THR A 68 -2.76 -3.20 -12.12
CA THR A 68 -3.00 -2.43 -13.35
C THR A 68 -4.41 -2.72 -13.86
N GLY A 69 -5.17 -1.70 -14.24
CA GLY A 69 -6.55 -1.88 -14.68
C GLY A 69 -7.61 -1.66 -13.60
N TYR A 70 -7.24 -1.35 -12.35
CA TYR A 70 -8.17 -1.24 -11.23
C TYR A 70 -9.29 -0.20 -11.46
N ARG A 71 -8.92 1.04 -11.82
CA ARG A 71 -9.87 2.14 -12.10
C ARG A 71 -10.24 2.23 -13.58
N THR A 72 -9.24 2.05 -14.45
CA THR A 72 -9.39 2.14 -15.91
C THR A 72 -8.57 1.03 -16.53
N LYS A 73 -9.17 0.26 -17.45
CA LYS A 73 -8.54 -0.89 -18.11
C LYS A 73 -7.17 -0.52 -18.67
N GLY A 74 -6.15 -1.31 -18.34
CA GLY A 74 -4.77 -1.11 -18.82
C GLY A 74 -4.01 0.07 -18.20
N VAL A 75 -4.63 0.86 -17.31
CA VAL A 75 -3.98 2.03 -16.70
C VAL A 75 -3.50 1.71 -15.30
N GLN A 76 -2.27 2.12 -15.00
CA GLN A 76 -1.71 2.11 -13.65
C GLN A 76 -1.86 3.51 -13.03
N MET A 77 -2.32 3.57 -11.77
CA MET A 77 -2.57 4.84 -11.08
C MET A 77 -1.30 5.49 -10.54
N MET A 78 -0.26 4.70 -10.26
CA MET A 78 1.08 5.22 -10.01
C MET A 78 1.76 5.52 -11.34
N THR A 79 2.16 6.78 -11.54
CA THR A 79 2.87 7.19 -12.76
C THR A 79 4.29 6.61 -12.81
N ASP A 80 4.82 6.41 -14.02
CA ASP A 80 6.21 5.97 -14.21
C ASP A 80 7.22 6.97 -13.60
N LYS A 81 6.90 8.26 -13.65
CA LYS A 81 7.69 9.31 -12.99
C LYS A 81 7.76 9.09 -11.47
N THR A 82 6.63 8.80 -10.84
CA THR A 82 6.58 8.52 -9.39
C THR A 82 7.31 7.22 -9.07
N ARG A 83 7.11 6.16 -9.86
CA ARG A 83 7.83 4.89 -9.71
C ARG A 83 9.34 5.08 -9.80
N ALA A 84 9.82 5.80 -10.82
CA ALA A 84 11.24 6.07 -11.01
C ALA A 84 11.84 6.85 -9.83
N LYS A 85 11.11 7.83 -9.28
CA LYS A 85 11.53 8.55 -8.07
C LYS A 85 11.65 7.63 -6.86
N LEU A 86 10.68 6.75 -6.64
CA LEU A 86 10.69 5.81 -5.51
C LEU A 86 11.84 4.81 -5.64
N ASN A 87 12.06 4.27 -6.84
CA ASN A 87 13.20 3.39 -7.12
C ASN A 87 14.54 4.09 -6.89
N ALA A 88 14.68 5.34 -7.36
CA ALA A 88 15.89 6.14 -7.13
C ALA A 88 16.12 6.46 -5.64
N ALA A 89 15.06 6.51 -4.84
CA ALA A 89 15.13 6.64 -3.39
C ALA A 89 15.42 5.31 -2.66
N GLY A 90 15.67 4.22 -3.40
CA GLY A 90 16.02 2.90 -2.84
C GLY A 90 14.82 2.04 -2.45
N CYS A 91 13.59 2.42 -2.83
CA CYS A 91 12.40 1.58 -2.63
C CYS A 91 12.25 0.54 -3.73
N GLU A 92 11.75 -0.64 -3.39
CA GLU A 92 11.27 -1.61 -4.36
C GLU A 92 9.78 -1.37 -4.63
N VAL A 93 9.35 -1.24 -5.88
CA VAL A 93 7.93 -1.02 -6.23
C VAL A 93 7.34 -2.27 -6.89
N VAL A 94 6.42 -2.93 -6.18
CA VAL A 94 5.73 -4.15 -6.61
C VAL A 94 4.32 -3.81 -7.08
N THR A 95 3.96 -4.34 -8.25
CA THR A 95 2.61 -4.29 -8.80
C THR A 95 2.16 -5.72 -9.08
N CYS A 96 1.09 -6.14 -8.43
CA CYS A 96 0.56 -7.49 -8.59
C CYS A 96 -0.97 -7.49 -8.52
N THR A 97 -1.58 -8.66 -8.70
CA THR A 97 -3.02 -8.84 -8.53
C THR A 97 -3.43 -8.63 -7.08
N ASP A 98 -4.45 -7.81 -6.84
CA ASP A 98 -5.02 -7.58 -5.52
C ASP A 98 -5.77 -8.85 -5.05
N VAL A 99 -5.07 -9.79 -4.42
CA VAL A 99 -5.57 -11.15 -4.12
C VAL A 99 -6.82 -11.19 -3.23
N LEU A 100 -7.06 -10.15 -2.43
CA LEU A 100 -8.22 -10.04 -1.53
C LEU A 100 -9.42 -9.29 -2.14
N THR A 101 -9.33 -8.83 -3.39
CA THR A 101 -10.41 -8.08 -4.06
C THR A 101 -11.29 -8.94 -4.96
N GLY A 102 -11.23 -10.26 -4.81
CA GLY A 102 -12.04 -11.22 -5.57
C GLY A 102 -11.49 -11.54 -6.97
N ALA A 103 -10.29 -11.06 -7.31
CA ALA A 103 -9.50 -11.46 -8.48
C ALA A 103 -10.33 -11.61 -9.77
N VAL A 104 -10.23 -12.76 -10.43
CA VAL A 104 -10.99 -13.08 -11.66
C VAL A 104 -12.50 -13.05 -11.42
N GLY A 105 -12.96 -13.43 -10.23
CA GLY A 105 -14.39 -13.46 -9.88
C GLY A 105 -15.06 -12.09 -9.98
N VAL A 106 -14.38 -11.03 -9.51
CA VAL A 106 -14.88 -9.65 -9.65
C VAL A 106 -14.80 -9.18 -11.09
N GLY A 107 -13.75 -9.55 -11.83
CA GLY A 107 -13.63 -9.27 -13.26
C GLY A 107 -14.80 -9.86 -14.05
N VAL A 108 -15.08 -11.15 -13.86
CA VAL A 108 -16.20 -11.87 -14.49
C VAL A 108 -17.53 -11.30 -14.00
N GLY A 109 -17.69 -11.05 -12.69
CA GLY A 109 -18.92 -10.51 -12.11
C GLY A 109 -19.31 -9.15 -12.70
N ARG A 110 -18.36 -8.26 -12.97
CA ARG A 110 -18.61 -6.95 -13.61
C ARG A 110 -18.98 -7.04 -15.08
N GLN A 111 -18.70 -8.17 -15.74
CA GLN A 111 -19.02 -8.41 -17.14
C GLN A 111 -20.30 -9.23 -17.32
N ARG A 112 -20.82 -9.85 -16.26
CA ARG A 112 -22.08 -10.59 -16.35
C ARG A 112 -23.21 -9.61 -16.67
N PRO A 113 -24.03 -9.87 -17.71
CA PRO A 113 -25.28 -9.15 -17.87
C PRO A 113 -26.14 -9.35 -16.61
N GLY A 114 -26.97 -8.35 -16.29
CA GLY A 114 -27.94 -8.48 -15.20
C GLY A 114 -28.79 -9.73 -15.41
N LYS A 115 -29.18 -10.41 -14.33
CA LYS A 115 -30.12 -11.53 -14.44
C LYS A 115 -31.39 -11.03 -15.13
N SER A 116 -31.69 -11.56 -16.31
CA SER A 116 -33.04 -11.47 -16.84
C SER A 116 -33.95 -12.32 -15.95
N ASP A 117 -35.18 -11.87 -15.73
CA ASP A 117 -36.19 -12.65 -15.01
C ASP A 117 -36.30 -14.06 -15.63
N PRO A 118 -36.51 -15.11 -14.82
CA PRO A 118 -36.68 -16.46 -15.35
C PRO A 118 -37.88 -16.48 -16.31
N GLN A 119 -37.68 -17.07 -17.49
CA GLN A 119 -38.76 -17.39 -18.44
C GLN A 119 -39.73 -18.40 -17.83
#